data_AF-W6ZXX5-F1
#
_entry.id   AF-W6ZXX5-F1
#
_cell.length_a   1.000
_cell.length_b   1.000
_cell.length_c   1.000
_cell.angle_alpha   90.00
_cell.angle_beta   90.00
_cell.angle_gamma   90.00
#
_symmetry.space_group_name_H-M   'P 1'
#
loop_
_entity.id
_entity.type
_entity.pdbx_description
1 polymer ?
#
loop_
_entity_poly.entity_id
_entity_poly.type
_entity_poly.pdbx_seq_one_letter_code
_entity_poly.pdbx_strand_id
1 'polypeptide(L)'
;MTSFHKWLDYLLSQETRACRTDEIPEDAGKGRICDYRGKTRDFNRGGVDDRWANILGPGNLMFPNTSKAAEIVCRGLEKWAASLIECDNNPLWGDAKCDRRSLGLRGTLRGNIKCQWNPQHTRWEQMTKDAVLTSSRPENRSLMICMDMVSIIWGVFRNSERKGGVMTYGGENLCQAMYSRFKEWGNKDIAEELMKFWFPEGGSGIKIGGREYQRGEHAGGQWSKALYLPGNRITSLQCYRTGQGKEDKYDSSCYWTFEAENCEADDDTTWGRFRQFRHQLVPTPEATNNKPNRNQGSPPPAKQDPPKPQQGGKKIKFPQGTTGKAGQGGKTKPDWRELIGTGSR
;
A
#
# COMPACT_ATOMS: atom_id res chain seq x y z
N MET A 1 7.20 13.69 -7.09
CA MET A 1 8.18 12.62 -6.79
C MET A 1 7.48 11.46 -6.09
N THR A 2 7.60 10.24 -6.64
CA THR A 2 6.93 8.99 -6.22
C THR A 2 7.60 8.26 -5.06
N SER A 3 8.16 8.97 -4.10
CA SER A 3 8.81 8.29 -2.99
C SER A 3 7.81 7.96 -1.89
N PHE A 4 7.70 6.67 -1.55
CA PHE A 4 6.90 6.22 -0.42
C PHE A 4 7.46 6.74 0.91
N HIS A 5 8.79 6.74 1.10
CA HIS A 5 9.38 7.33 2.31
C HIS A 5 9.07 8.82 2.44
N LYS A 6 9.04 9.58 1.33
CA LYS A 6 8.66 11.01 1.36
C LYS A 6 7.20 11.21 1.74
N TRP A 7 6.32 10.29 1.32
CA TRP A 7 4.92 10.33 1.76
C TRP A 7 4.79 10.04 3.26
N LEU A 8 5.59 9.12 3.81
CA LEU A 8 5.65 8.88 5.25
C LEU A 8 6.25 10.06 6.02
N ASP A 9 7.27 10.72 5.48
CA ASP A 9 7.80 11.97 6.05
C ASP A 9 6.75 13.08 6.02
N TYR A 10 5.93 13.15 4.97
CA TYR A 10 4.78 14.06 4.90
C TYR A 10 3.76 13.75 6.00
N LEU A 11 3.37 12.48 6.19
CA LEU A 11 2.48 12.10 7.30
C LEU A 11 3.07 12.53 8.64
N LEU A 12 4.36 12.25 8.87
CA LEU A 12 5.05 12.66 10.08
C LEU A 12 5.11 14.18 10.22
N SER A 13 5.10 14.96 9.14
CA SER A 13 5.06 16.43 9.21
C SER A 13 3.68 16.98 9.64
N GLN A 14 2.59 16.32 9.23
CA GLN A 14 1.21 16.70 9.60
C GLN A 14 0.99 16.61 11.13
N GLU A 15 1.69 15.67 11.79
CA GLU A 15 1.65 15.49 13.24
C GLU A 15 2.16 16.68 14.06
N THR A 16 2.77 17.72 13.46
CA THR A 16 3.43 18.83 14.20
C THR A 16 2.47 19.58 15.12
N ARG A 17 1.17 19.47 14.85
CA ARG A 17 0.12 20.12 15.63
C ARG A 17 -0.44 19.23 16.74
N ALA A 18 -0.42 17.90 16.58
CA ALA A 18 -1.08 16.96 17.48
C ALA A 18 -0.16 16.39 18.57
N CYS A 19 1.14 16.19 18.31
CA CYS A 19 2.08 15.69 19.30
C CYS A 19 2.58 16.77 20.30
N ARG A 20 1.80 17.83 20.59
CA ARG A 20 2.22 18.85 21.58
C ARG A 20 2.26 18.23 22.97
N THR A 21 3.39 18.42 23.64
CA THR A 21 4.05 17.50 24.58
C THR A 21 3.67 17.61 26.05
N ASP A 22 2.61 18.29 26.43
CA ASP A 22 2.40 18.59 27.86
C ASP A 22 1.62 17.50 28.60
N GLU A 23 1.01 16.57 27.86
CA GLU A 23 0.34 15.39 28.41
C GLU A 23 0.79 14.15 27.64
N ILE A 24 2.04 13.72 27.81
CA ILE A 24 2.40 12.35 27.43
C ILE A 24 1.74 11.46 28.49
N PRO A 25 0.66 10.73 28.17
CA PRO A 25 0.04 9.86 29.16
C PRO A 25 1.09 8.84 29.62
N GLU A 26 1.10 8.46 30.90
CA GLU A 26 2.05 7.47 31.46
C GLU A 26 2.03 6.13 30.69
N ASP A 27 0.99 5.88 29.90
CA ASP A 27 0.87 4.85 28.87
C ASP A 27 1.79 5.03 27.63
N ALA A 28 2.86 5.84 27.74
CA ALA A 28 3.87 6.14 26.70
C ALA A 28 4.62 4.93 26.12
N GLY A 29 4.26 3.71 26.53
CA GLY A 29 4.71 2.44 25.94
C GLY A 29 3.94 2.03 24.69
N LYS A 30 2.82 2.68 24.33
CA LYS A 30 1.92 2.25 23.23
C LYS A 30 2.43 2.41 21.80
N GLY A 31 3.72 2.70 21.60
CA GLY A 31 4.33 2.67 20.27
C GLY A 31 3.66 3.61 19.25
N ARG A 32 3.39 4.85 19.63
CA ARG A 32 2.71 5.84 18.78
C ARG A 32 3.64 6.38 17.70
N ILE A 33 3.08 7.02 16.68
CA ILE A 33 3.87 7.71 15.65
C ILE A 33 4.67 8.89 16.25
N CYS A 34 4.14 9.52 17.31
CA CYS A 34 4.82 10.62 18.01
C CYS A 34 6.15 10.16 18.67
N ASP A 35 6.30 8.87 18.98
CA ASP A 35 7.53 8.32 19.57
C ASP A 35 8.74 8.45 18.64
N TYR A 36 8.50 8.69 17.34
CA TYR A 36 9.56 8.91 16.37
C TYR A 36 10.09 10.35 16.36
N ARG A 37 9.49 11.25 17.14
CA ARG A 37 9.91 12.65 17.29
C ARG A 37 10.69 12.85 18.59
N GLY A 38 11.98 12.58 18.51
CA GLY A 38 12.91 12.93 19.58
C GLY A 38 13.49 11.72 20.30
N LYS A 39 14.70 11.93 20.81
CA LYS A 39 15.65 10.98 21.42
C LYS A 39 15.85 9.66 20.65
N THR A 40 17.11 9.22 20.61
CA THR A 40 17.52 7.94 20.03
C THR A 40 16.83 6.81 20.79
N ARG A 41 15.74 6.27 20.24
CA ARG A 41 15.30 4.93 20.57
C ARG A 41 15.85 4.02 19.48
N ASP A 42 16.67 3.07 19.90
CA ASP A 42 17.25 2.06 19.04
C ASP A 42 16.39 0.79 19.16
N PHE A 43 16.15 0.14 18.02
CA PHE A 43 15.30 -1.04 17.91
C PHE A 43 16.09 -2.14 17.19
N ASN A 44 16.23 -3.29 17.84
CA ASN A 44 17.07 -4.40 17.37
C ASN A 44 16.28 -5.35 16.47
N ARG A 45 16.53 -5.29 15.15
CA ARG A 45 15.86 -6.09 14.09
C ARG A 45 15.76 -7.62 14.30
N GLY A 46 16.53 -8.21 15.21
CA GLY A 46 16.68 -9.66 15.37
C GLY A 46 16.06 -10.25 16.64
N GLY A 47 15.58 -9.42 17.56
CA GLY A 47 14.67 -9.87 18.62
C GLY A 47 13.27 -9.91 18.06
N VAL A 48 12.38 -10.76 18.59
CA VAL A 48 10.94 -10.59 18.35
C VAL A 48 10.57 -9.24 18.97
N ASP A 49 10.70 -8.18 18.17
CA ASP A 49 10.62 -6.80 18.64
C ASP A 49 9.24 -6.57 19.24
N ASP A 50 9.20 -6.48 20.57
CA ASP A 50 7.99 -6.34 21.39
C ASP A 50 7.09 -5.20 20.89
N ARG A 51 7.64 -4.18 20.23
CA ARG A 51 6.86 -3.09 19.64
C ARG A 51 5.82 -3.60 18.65
N TRP A 52 6.25 -4.30 17.59
CA TRP A 52 5.33 -4.74 16.54
C TRP A 52 4.51 -5.95 16.96
N ALA A 53 5.04 -6.77 17.86
CA ALA A 53 4.30 -7.89 18.46
C ALA A 53 3.21 -7.42 19.44
N ASN A 54 3.35 -6.23 20.04
CA ASN A 54 2.39 -5.68 21.00
C ASN A 54 1.73 -4.38 20.51
N ILE A 55 1.76 -4.08 19.21
CA ILE A 55 1.26 -2.80 18.66
C ILE A 55 -0.24 -2.58 18.88
N LEU A 56 -1.01 -3.66 19.05
CA LEU A 56 -2.43 -3.61 19.40
C LEU A 56 -2.70 -3.75 20.90
N GLY A 57 -1.65 -3.83 21.73
CA GLY A 57 -1.73 -4.10 23.15
C GLY A 57 -1.85 -5.60 23.49
N PRO A 58 -1.85 -5.92 24.80
CA PRO A 58 -1.85 -7.29 25.30
C PRO A 58 -3.10 -8.08 24.87
N GLY A 59 -2.94 -9.40 24.72
CA GLY A 59 -4.03 -10.32 24.38
C GLY A 59 -4.33 -10.46 22.88
N ASN A 60 -3.72 -9.65 22.03
CA ASN A 60 -3.83 -9.81 20.58
C ASN A 60 -2.82 -10.83 20.07
N LEU A 61 -3.26 -11.72 19.18
CA LEU A 61 -2.40 -12.66 18.49
C LEU A 61 -1.62 -11.93 17.39
N MET A 62 -0.30 -12.00 17.44
CA MET A 62 0.60 -11.55 16.38
C MET A 62 1.40 -12.72 15.82
N PHE A 63 1.96 -12.53 14.62
CA PHE A 63 2.78 -13.55 14.00
C PHE A 63 4.18 -13.57 14.59
N PRO A 64 4.81 -14.75 14.70
CA PRO A 64 6.26 -14.80 14.83
C PRO A 64 6.88 -14.01 13.67
N ASN A 65 7.95 -13.27 13.95
CA ASN A 65 8.67 -12.51 12.93
C ASN A 65 7.83 -11.45 12.20
N THR A 66 6.77 -10.90 12.83
CA THR A 66 5.99 -9.78 12.28
C THR A 66 6.90 -8.64 11.81
N SER A 67 7.95 -8.30 12.58
CA SER A 67 8.93 -7.28 12.19
C SER A 67 9.55 -7.58 10.83
N LYS A 68 10.03 -8.82 10.62
CA LYS A 68 10.67 -9.20 9.36
C LYS A 68 9.71 -9.21 8.19
N ALA A 69 8.50 -9.73 8.39
CA ALA A 69 7.48 -9.76 7.37
C ALA A 69 7.04 -8.34 6.99
N ALA A 70 6.82 -7.46 7.97
CA ALA A 70 6.45 -6.06 7.76
C ALA A 70 7.56 -5.31 7.00
N GLU A 71 8.82 -5.52 7.35
CA GLU A 71 9.97 -4.95 6.63
C GLU A 71 9.94 -5.31 5.14
N ILE A 72 9.64 -6.58 4.80
CA ILE A 72 9.57 -7.05 3.42
C ILE A 72 8.44 -6.37 2.66
N VAL A 73 7.26 -6.23 3.28
CA VAL A 73 6.12 -5.49 2.70
C VAL A 73 6.54 -4.05 2.40
N CYS A 74 7.13 -3.38 3.40
CA CYS A 74 7.53 -1.99 3.30
C CYS A 74 8.54 -1.76 2.17
N ARG A 75 9.61 -2.55 2.11
CA ARG A 75 10.58 -2.50 1.00
C ARG A 75 9.93 -2.77 -0.36
N GLY A 76 8.97 -3.67 -0.40
CA GLY A 76 8.12 -3.89 -1.57
C GLY A 76 7.40 -2.60 -1.98
N LEU A 77 6.64 -2.00 -1.06
CA LEU A 77 5.91 -0.76 -1.31
C LEU A 77 6.80 0.39 -1.80
N GLU A 78 8.01 0.53 -1.23
CA GLU A 78 8.97 1.53 -1.69
C GLU A 78 9.41 1.27 -3.13
N LYS A 79 9.72 0.01 -3.48
CA LYS A 79 10.06 -0.37 -4.87
C LYS A 79 8.90 -0.14 -5.84
N TRP A 80 7.68 -0.48 -5.44
CA TRP A 80 6.48 -0.22 -6.24
C TRP A 80 6.31 1.28 -6.48
N ALA A 81 6.36 2.10 -5.43
CA ALA A 81 6.27 3.55 -5.56
C ALA A 81 7.40 4.11 -6.46
N ALA A 82 8.64 3.67 -6.24
CA ALA A 82 9.81 4.05 -7.03
C ALA A 82 9.78 3.56 -8.49
N SER A 83 8.84 2.68 -8.83
CA SER A 83 8.63 2.24 -10.21
C SER A 83 7.62 3.09 -10.95
N LEU A 84 6.68 3.76 -10.27
CA LEU A 84 5.59 4.50 -10.92
C LEU A 84 6.11 5.54 -11.92
N ILE A 85 5.49 5.56 -13.11
CA ILE A 85 5.89 6.42 -14.24
C ILE A 85 4.91 7.59 -14.34
N GLU A 86 5.40 8.80 -14.54
CA GLU A 86 4.52 9.96 -14.80
C GLU A 86 3.85 9.77 -16.16
N CYS A 87 2.52 9.82 -16.20
CA CYS A 87 1.79 9.93 -17.46
C CYS A 87 1.85 11.37 -17.95
N ASP A 88 2.30 11.59 -19.19
CA ASP A 88 2.35 12.91 -19.81
C ASP A 88 0.97 13.59 -19.73
N ASN A 89 0.95 14.82 -19.21
CA ASN A 89 -0.24 15.69 -19.11
C ASN A 89 -1.41 15.13 -18.28
N ASN A 90 -1.22 14.07 -17.48
CA ASN A 90 -2.28 13.48 -16.67
C ASN A 90 -1.90 13.47 -15.18
N PRO A 91 -2.78 13.85 -14.23
CA PRO A 91 -2.56 13.69 -12.79
C PRO A 91 -2.43 12.23 -12.30
N LEU A 92 -2.24 11.28 -13.22
CA LEU A 92 -2.19 9.86 -12.94
C LEU A 92 -0.77 9.30 -12.98
N TRP A 93 -0.54 8.30 -12.13
CA TRP A 93 0.61 7.42 -12.25
C TRP A 93 0.31 6.30 -13.26
N GLY A 94 1.24 6.12 -14.19
CA GLY A 94 1.29 4.97 -15.08
C GLY A 94 1.95 3.75 -14.43
N ASP A 95 1.63 2.59 -14.96
CA ASP A 95 2.23 1.31 -14.56
C ASP A 95 3.67 1.23 -15.08
N ALA A 96 4.66 1.22 -14.18
CA ALA A 96 5.88 0.50 -14.54
C ALA A 96 5.58 -0.98 -14.50
N LYS A 97 6.34 -1.78 -15.25
CA LYS A 97 6.22 -3.25 -15.34
C LYS A 97 6.37 -4.01 -13.99
N CYS A 98 6.40 -3.29 -12.87
CA CYS A 98 6.30 -3.75 -11.49
C CYS A 98 4.84 -3.96 -11.09
N ASP A 99 4.31 -5.15 -11.37
CA ASP A 99 3.03 -5.53 -10.80
C ASP A 99 3.14 -5.56 -9.27
N ARG A 100 2.16 -5.02 -8.56
CA ARG A 100 1.99 -5.15 -7.10
C ARG A 100 2.02 -6.60 -6.61
N ARG A 101 1.74 -7.57 -7.50
CA ARG A 101 1.94 -9.01 -7.23
C ARG A 101 3.41 -9.41 -7.01
N SER A 102 4.35 -8.58 -7.46
CA SER A 102 5.80 -8.80 -7.34
C SER A 102 6.39 -8.28 -6.02
N LEU A 103 5.58 -7.73 -5.11
CA LEU A 103 6.03 -7.19 -3.82
C LEU A 103 6.50 -8.25 -2.80
N GLY A 104 6.49 -9.53 -3.16
CA GLY A 104 7.41 -10.52 -2.57
C GLY A 104 6.94 -11.27 -1.30
N LEU A 105 5.65 -11.23 -0.95
CA LEU A 105 5.15 -12.00 0.22
C LEU A 105 4.55 -13.35 -0.11
N ARG A 106 3.78 -13.45 -1.20
CA ARG A 106 3.51 -14.77 -1.77
C ARG A 106 4.83 -15.18 -2.40
N GLY A 107 5.37 -16.36 -2.05
CA GLY A 107 6.53 -16.96 -2.69
C GLY A 107 6.30 -17.23 -4.18
N THR A 108 5.95 -16.20 -4.95
CA THR A 108 5.82 -16.19 -6.40
C THR A 108 7.18 -16.64 -6.91
N LEU A 109 7.21 -17.93 -7.22
CA LEU A 109 8.30 -18.66 -7.84
C LEU A 109 8.86 -17.80 -8.96
N ARG A 110 9.97 -17.11 -8.69
CA ARG A 110 10.90 -16.42 -9.61
C ARG A 110 10.44 -16.28 -11.06
N GLY A 111 9.24 -15.76 -11.29
CA GLY A 111 8.82 -15.33 -12.60
C GLY A 111 9.73 -14.15 -12.92
N ASN A 112 10.32 -14.13 -14.10
CA ASN A 112 11.30 -13.13 -14.54
C ASN A 112 10.74 -11.69 -14.64
N ILE A 113 9.73 -11.33 -13.85
CA ILE A 113 9.25 -9.96 -13.70
C ILE A 113 10.34 -9.18 -12.97
N LYS A 114 11.32 -8.71 -13.76
CA LYS A 114 12.27 -7.70 -13.35
C LYS A 114 11.49 -6.40 -13.24
N CYS A 115 10.92 -6.17 -12.06
CA CYS A 115 10.47 -4.85 -11.69
C CYS A 115 11.63 -3.88 -11.97
N GLN A 116 11.42 -2.86 -12.79
CA GLN A 116 12.39 -1.79 -13.00
C GLN A 116 11.96 -0.64 -12.12
N TRP A 117 12.76 -0.33 -11.10
CA TRP A 117 12.53 0.80 -10.20
C TRP A 117 13.73 1.74 -10.25
N ASN A 118 13.50 3.01 -9.95
CA ASN A 118 14.59 3.97 -9.86
C ASN A 118 15.29 3.83 -8.50
N PRO A 119 16.57 3.39 -8.43
CA PRO A 119 17.27 3.21 -7.16
C PRO A 119 17.49 4.52 -6.39
N GLN A 120 17.43 5.68 -7.07
CA GLN A 120 17.52 6.99 -6.41
C GLN A 120 16.27 7.31 -5.56
N HIS A 121 15.17 6.59 -5.79
CA HIS A 121 13.90 6.75 -5.08
C HIS A 121 13.68 5.70 -3.99
N THR A 122 14.59 4.72 -3.86
CA THR A 122 14.57 3.70 -2.81
C THR A 122 15.66 3.97 -1.77
N ARG A 123 15.26 4.25 -0.53
CA ARG A 123 16.18 4.48 0.59
C ARG A 123 16.41 3.21 1.39
N TRP A 124 15.37 2.39 1.55
CA TRP A 124 15.44 1.24 2.44
C TRP A 124 16.33 0.15 1.85
N GLU A 125 16.37 -0.01 0.52
CA GLU A 125 17.22 -1.01 -0.16
C GLU A 125 18.71 -0.92 0.18
N GLN A 126 19.19 0.26 0.55
CA GLN A 126 20.60 0.46 0.94
C GLN A 126 20.88 -0.03 2.36
N MET A 127 19.83 -0.25 3.16
CA MET A 127 19.95 -0.75 4.53
C MET A 127 20.16 -2.27 4.50
N THR A 128 21.25 -2.73 5.11
CA THR A 128 21.50 -4.18 5.31
C THR A 128 20.34 -4.81 6.09
N LYS A 129 20.11 -6.11 5.93
CA LYS A 129 19.01 -6.81 6.60
C LYS A 129 19.13 -6.80 8.13
N ASP A 130 20.35 -6.62 8.64
CA ASP A 130 20.71 -6.73 10.05
C ASP A 130 21.01 -5.36 10.69
N ALA A 131 20.88 -4.25 9.95
CA ALA A 131 21.12 -2.92 10.54
C ALA A 131 20.10 -2.63 11.66
N VAL A 132 20.58 -2.09 12.77
CA VAL A 132 19.73 -1.58 13.86
C VAL A 132 18.92 -0.39 13.35
N LEU A 133 17.62 -0.38 13.63
CA LEU A 133 16.72 0.72 13.28
C LEU A 133 16.75 1.75 14.39
N THR A 134 16.88 3.02 14.01
CA THR A 134 17.03 4.14 14.95
C THR A 134 16.07 5.24 14.56
N SER A 135 15.31 5.80 15.50
CA SER A 135 14.39 6.91 15.22
C SER A 135 15.10 8.19 14.73
N SER A 136 16.41 8.30 15.01
CA SER A 136 17.27 9.42 14.66
C SER A 136 17.59 9.53 13.17
N ARG A 137 17.60 8.42 12.44
CA ARG A 137 17.90 8.40 11.00
C ARG A 137 16.59 8.45 10.21
N PRO A 138 16.36 9.44 9.33
CA PRO A 138 15.08 9.60 8.62
C PRO A 138 14.61 8.35 7.86
N GLU A 139 15.52 7.69 7.16
CA GLU A 139 15.30 6.43 6.44
C GLU A 139 14.91 5.27 7.36
N ASN A 140 15.56 5.15 8.53
CA ASN A 140 15.18 4.15 9.53
C ASN A 140 13.78 4.44 10.08
N ARG A 141 13.54 5.71 10.44
CA ARG A 141 12.27 6.18 10.99
C ARG A 141 11.11 5.94 10.03
N SER A 142 11.25 6.31 8.77
CA SER A 142 10.21 6.06 7.75
C SER A 142 9.94 4.57 7.55
N LEU A 143 10.98 3.71 7.58
CA LEU A 143 10.78 2.26 7.53
C LEU A 143 10.00 1.75 8.74
N MET A 144 10.36 2.20 9.95
CA MET A 144 9.68 1.82 11.18
C MET A 144 8.20 2.26 11.20
N ILE A 145 7.90 3.46 10.71
CA ILE A 145 6.53 3.95 10.54
C ILE A 145 5.74 3.03 9.61
N CYS A 146 6.32 2.64 8.46
CA CYS A 146 5.66 1.68 7.59
C CYS A 146 5.42 0.32 8.28
N MET A 147 6.41 -0.15 9.05
CA MET A 147 6.29 -1.42 9.78
C MET A 147 5.20 -1.37 10.84
N ASP A 148 5.04 -0.25 11.54
CA ASP A 148 3.91 -0.03 12.46
C ASP A 148 2.58 -0.15 11.72
N MET A 149 2.42 0.54 10.59
CA MET A 149 1.19 0.53 9.80
C MET A 149 0.81 -0.88 9.35
N VAL A 150 1.77 -1.63 8.79
CA VAL A 150 1.54 -3.01 8.34
C VAL A 150 1.22 -3.93 9.52
N SER A 151 1.89 -3.75 10.65
CA SER A 151 1.65 -4.55 11.85
C SER A 151 0.26 -4.30 12.45
N ILE A 152 -0.22 -3.05 12.45
CA ILE A 152 -1.60 -2.71 12.84
C ILE A 152 -2.59 -3.43 11.93
N ILE A 153 -2.40 -3.34 10.60
CA ILE A 153 -3.29 -3.99 9.63
C ILE A 153 -3.38 -5.50 9.88
N TRP A 154 -2.22 -6.15 10.02
CA TRP A 154 -2.18 -7.58 10.27
C TRP A 154 -2.74 -7.97 11.63
N GLY A 155 -2.50 -7.20 12.67
CA GLY A 155 -3.08 -7.46 13.97
C GLY A 155 -4.61 -7.41 13.93
N VAL A 156 -5.20 -6.42 13.24
CA VAL A 156 -6.65 -6.34 13.06
C VAL A 156 -7.17 -7.53 12.25
N PHE A 157 -6.53 -7.87 11.13
CA PHE A 157 -6.96 -9.01 10.30
C PHE A 157 -6.85 -10.35 11.03
N ARG A 158 -5.77 -10.55 11.80
CA ARG A 158 -5.50 -11.79 12.52
C ARG A 158 -6.47 -12.03 13.68
N ASN A 159 -6.83 -10.95 14.38
CA ASN A 159 -7.71 -10.99 15.54
C ASN A 159 -9.17 -10.72 15.17
N SER A 160 -9.49 -10.68 13.88
CA SER A 160 -10.86 -10.54 13.41
C SER A 160 -11.68 -11.80 13.70
N GLU A 161 -12.93 -11.61 14.06
CA GLU A 161 -13.89 -12.66 14.35
C GLU A 161 -15.22 -12.38 13.65
N ARG A 162 -15.99 -13.43 13.37
CA ARG A 162 -17.30 -13.29 12.75
C ARG A 162 -18.36 -13.21 13.85
N LYS A 163 -19.07 -12.08 13.93
CA LYS A 163 -20.16 -11.85 14.89
C LYS A 163 -21.40 -11.37 14.14
N GLY A 164 -22.52 -12.10 14.29
CA GLY A 164 -23.77 -11.75 13.61
C GLY A 164 -23.66 -11.75 12.08
N GLY A 165 -22.79 -12.60 11.50
CA GLY A 165 -22.56 -12.65 10.06
C GLY A 165 -21.51 -11.66 9.55
N VAL A 166 -21.11 -10.66 10.35
CA VAL A 166 -20.18 -9.59 9.99
C VAL A 166 -18.79 -9.87 10.56
N MET A 167 -17.75 -9.57 9.79
CA MET A 167 -16.37 -9.58 10.28
C MET A 167 -16.11 -8.36 11.18
N THR A 168 -15.62 -8.61 12.39
CA THR A 168 -15.44 -7.60 13.43
C THR A 168 -14.12 -7.75 14.16
N TYR A 169 -13.64 -6.67 14.78
CA TYR A 169 -12.52 -6.68 15.71
C TYR A 169 -12.84 -5.75 16.87
N GLY A 170 -12.74 -6.23 18.11
CA GLY A 170 -13.09 -5.45 19.30
C GLY A 170 -14.56 -5.01 19.35
N GLY A 171 -15.47 -5.71 18.66
CA GLY A 171 -16.88 -5.35 18.56
C GLY A 171 -17.21 -4.31 17.49
N GLU A 172 -16.21 -3.77 16.77
CA GLU A 172 -16.39 -2.85 15.65
C GLU A 172 -16.30 -3.60 14.31
N ASN A 173 -16.95 -3.11 13.25
CA ASN A 173 -16.67 -3.59 11.89
C ASN A 173 -15.19 -3.32 11.54
N LEU A 174 -14.62 -4.08 10.61
CA LEU A 174 -13.17 -4.02 10.39
C LEU A 174 -12.65 -2.68 9.86
N CYS A 175 -13.40 -1.98 9.02
CA CYS A 175 -12.99 -0.66 8.53
C CYS A 175 -12.98 0.38 9.66
N GLN A 176 -13.99 0.34 10.54
CA GLN A 176 -14.02 1.16 11.74
C GLN A 176 -12.87 0.82 12.67
N ALA A 177 -12.67 -0.47 12.95
CA ALA A 177 -11.63 -0.93 13.85
C ALA A 177 -10.23 -0.53 13.35
N MET A 178 -9.99 -0.63 12.04
CA MET A 178 -8.77 -0.18 11.40
C MET A 178 -8.53 1.32 11.57
N TYR A 179 -9.57 2.13 11.31
CA TYR A 179 -9.50 3.57 11.52
C TYR A 179 -9.23 3.91 13.00
N SER A 180 -9.94 3.26 13.94
CA SER A 180 -9.75 3.44 15.38
C SER A 180 -8.30 3.16 15.80
N ARG A 181 -7.68 2.09 15.27
CA ARG A 181 -6.26 1.76 15.57
C ARG A 181 -5.27 2.73 14.95
N PHE A 182 -5.48 3.17 13.71
CA PHE A 182 -4.64 4.21 13.13
C PHE A 182 -4.77 5.55 13.86
N LYS A 183 -5.98 5.87 14.34
CA LYS A 183 -6.25 7.09 15.10
C LYS A 183 -5.58 7.05 16.48
N GLU A 184 -5.61 5.91 17.15
CA GLU A 184 -4.92 5.69 18.43
C GLU A 184 -3.39 5.77 18.27
N TRP A 185 -2.86 5.21 17.18
CA TRP A 185 -1.42 5.20 16.90
C TRP A 185 -0.87 6.57 16.48
N GLY A 186 -1.59 7.29 15.62
CA GLY A 186 -1.24 8.64 15.18
C GLY A 186 -2.20 9.67 15.75
N ASN A 187 -3.15 10.07 14.90
CA ASN A 187 -4.26 10.94 15.24
C ASN A 187 -5.35 10.80 14.17
N LYS A 188 -6.40 11.64 14.25
CA LYS A 188 -7.50 11.65 13.27
C LYS A 188 -7.01 11.88 11.82
N ASP A 189 -6.21 12.91 11.60
CA ASP A 189 -5.78 13.32 10.25
C ASP A 189 -4.89 12.26 9.60
N ILE A 190 -3.98 11.68 10.36
CA ILE A 190 -3.18 10.52 9.93
C ILE A 190 -4.07 9.34 9.63
N ALA A 191 -5.01 9.00 10.50
CA ALA A 191 -5.90 7.86 10.28
C ALA A 191 -6.71 8.02 9.00
N GLU A 192 -7.24 9.21 8.71
CA GLU A 192 -7.94 9.49 7.46
C GLU A 192 -7.03 9.31 6.23
N GLU A 193 -5.80 9.82 6.27
CA GLU A 193 -4.84 9.66 5.17
C GLU A 193 -4.42 8.19 4.97
N LEU A 194 -4.24 7.44 6.07
CA LEU A 194 -3.94 6.02 6.01
C LEU A 194 -5.12 5.21 5.45
N MET A 195 -6.35 5.52 5.86
CA MET A 195 -7.55 4.89 5.32
C MET A 195 -7.67 5.16 3.82
N LYS A 196 -7.42 6.39 3.35
CA LYS A 196 -7.42 6.72 1.90
C LYS A 196 -6.34 5.97 1.12
N PHE A 197 -5.16 5.76 1.71
CA PHE A 197 -4.07 5.06 1.04
C PHE A 197 -4.28 3.54 0.99
N TRP A 198 -4.68 2.92 2.10
CA TRP A 198 -4.83 1.46 2.20
C TRP A 198 -6.19 0.96 1.72
N PHE A 199 -7.24 1.74 1.91
CA PHE A 199 -8.62 1.31 1.66
C PHE A 199 -9.40 2.41 0.94
N PRO A 200 -8.94 2.83 -0.26
CA PRO A 200 -9.55 3.94 -0.98
C PRO A 200 -11.04 3.69 -1.27
N GLU A 201 -11.84 4.72 -1.04
CA GLU A 201 -13.30 4.64 -1.17
C GLU A 201 -13.73 4.58 -2.63
N GLY A 202 -14.80 3.83 -2.92
CA GLY A 202 -15.53 3.96 -4.19
C GLY A 202 -14.73 3.65 -5.46
N GLY A 203 -13.61 2.94 -5.34
CA GLY A 203 -12.73 2.68 -6.49
C GLY A 203 -11.82 3.85 -6.86
N SER A 204 -11.72 4.88 -6.00
CA SER A 204 -10.67 5.88 -6.12
C SER A 204 -9.30 5.19 -6.11
N GLY A 205 -8.38 5.65 -6.96
CA GLY A 205 -7.02 5.15 -6.99
C GLY A 205 -6.24 5.57 -5.74
N ILE A 206 -5.11 4.92 -5.53
CA ILE A 206 -4.21 5.29 -4.42
C ILE A 206 -3.52 6.60 -4.77
N LYS A 207 -3.60 7.58 -3.88
CA LYS A 207 -2.88 8.84 -4.04
C LYS A 207 -1.50 8.74 -3.40
N ILE A 208 -0.46 9.01 -4.18
CA ILE A 208 0.92 9.08 -3.71
C ILE A 208 1.65 10.23 -4.42
N GLY A 209 2.34 11.08 -3.68
CA GLY A 209 3.04 12.23 -4.26
C GLY A 209 2.14 13.21 -5.02
N GLY A 210 0.87 13.36 -4.60
CA GLY A 210 -0.10 14.28 -5.20
C GLY A 210 -0.77 13.80 -6.49
N ARG A 211 -0.45 12.58 -6.95
CA ARG A 211 -1.03 11.97 -8.15
C ARG A 211 -1.71 10.65 -7.80
N GLU A 212 -2.70 10.27 -8.59
CA GLU A 212 -3.50 9.08 -8.35
C GLU A 212 -2.99 7.91 -9.20
N TYR A 213 -2.76 6.76 -8.57
CA TYR A 213 -2.43 5.52 -9.26
C TYR A 213 -3.73 4.84 -9.68
N GLN A 214 -4.06 4.93 -10.97
CA GLN A 214 -5.22 4.26 -11.54
C GLN A 214 -4.86 2.83 -11.94
N ARG A 215 -5.34 1.84 -11.18
CA ARG A 215 -5.39 0.47 -11.69
C ARG A 215 -6.53 -0.38 -11.11
N GLY A 216 -7.56 -0.57 -11.95
CA GLY A 216 -8.50 -1.69 -11.92
C GLY A 216 -9.80 -1.44 -11.18
N GLU A 217 -10.84 -2.20 -11.55
CA GLU A 217 -12.23 -2.05 -11.12
C GLU A 217 -12.48 -2.25 -9.61
N HIS A 218 -11.48 -2.67 -8.84
CA HIS A 218 -11.60 -2.99 -7.41
C HIS A 218 -10.39 -2.50 -6.60
N ALA A 219 -10.42 -1.23 -6.20
CA ALA A 219 -9.32 -0.60 -5.46
C ALA A 219 -9.07 -1.24 -4.08
N GLY A 220 -10.13 -1.74 -3.41
CA GLY A 220 -9.99 -2.42 -2.12
C GLY A 220 -9.15 -3.72 -2.18
N GLY A 221 -9.15 -4.42 -3.32
CA GLY A 221 -8.37 -5.66 -3.49
C GLY A 221 -6.90 -5.42 -3.85
N GLN A 222 -6.48 -4.16 -3.98
CA GLN A 222 -5.14 -3.79 -4.44
C GLN A 222 -4.04 -4.38 -3.55
N TRP A 223 -4.23 -4.35 -2.24
CA TRP A 223 -3.22 -4.79 -1.30
C TRP A 223 -3.36 -6.26 -0.87
N SER A 224 -4.42 -6.96 -1.27
CA SER A 224 -4.68 -8.37 -0.92
C SER A 224 -3.45 -9.27 -0.96
N LYS A 225 -2.70 -9.24 -2.08
CA LYS A 225 -1.51 -10.07 -2.27
C LYS A 225 -0.28 -9.58 -1.49
N ALA A 226 -0.20 -8.27 -1.25
CA ALA A 226 0.88 -7.63 -0.50
C ALA A 226 0.65 -7.63 1.01
N LEU A 227 -0.57 -7.91 1.48
CA LEU A 227 -0.91 -8.04 2.90
C LEU A 227 -1.26 -9.47 3.28
N TYR A 228 -1.16 -10.41 2.34
CA TYR A 228 -1.31 -11.83 2.62
C TYR A 228 -0.22 -12.30 3.57
N LEU A 229 -0.65 -12.92 4.67
CA LEU A 229 0.21 -13.62 5.60
C LEU A 229 -0.48 -14.95 5.97
N PRO A 230 0.22 -16.10 5.95
CA PRO A 230 -0.40 -17.39 6.24
C PRO A 230 -1.14 -17.38 7.57
N GLY A 231 -2.41 -17.79 7.57
CA GLY A 231 -3.26 -17.80 8.75
C GLY A 231 -4.08 -16.52 8.97
N ASN A 232 -3.88 -15.47 8.19
CA ASN A 232 -4.88 -14.40 8.10
C ASN A 232 -6.05 -14.87 7.22
N ARG A 233 -7.27 -14.77 7.76
CA ARG A 233 -8.49 -15.02 6.98
C ARG A 233 -8.72 -13.92 5.96
N ILE A 234 -8.43 -12.68 6.35
CA ILE A 234 -8.62 -11.48 5.55
C ILE A 234 -7.28 -10.98 5.04
N THR A 235 -7.26 -10.61 3.77
CA THR A 235 -6.08 -10.12 3.06
C THR A 235 -6.24 -8.66 2.62
N SER A 236 -7.47 -8.18 2.47
CA SER A 236 -7.75 -6.78 2.11
C SER A 236 -9.18 -6.40 2.47
N LEU A 237 -9.46 -5.10 2.53
CA LEU A 237 -10.79 -4.53 2.78
C LEU A 237 -11.15 -3.49 1.72
N GLN A 238 -12.45 -3.29 1.53
CA GLN A 238 -12.98 -2.10 0.89
C GLN A 238 -13.80 -1.32 1.91
N CYS A 239 -13.38 -0.09 2.17
CA CYS A 239 -13.96 0.77 3.19
C CYS A 239 -14.66 1.96 2.54
N TYR A 240 -15.66 2.49 3.25
CA TYR A 240 -16.32 3.74 2.91
C TYR A 240 -16.73 4.48 4.18
N ARG A 241 -16.66 5.81 4.15
CA ARG A 241 -17.09 6.65 5.27
C ARG A 241 -18.62 6.74 5.34
N THR A 242 -19.16 6.45 6.51
CA THR A 242 -20.60 6.47 6.81
C THR A 242 -20.92 7.66 7.73
N GLY A 243 -20.98 8.87 7.16
CA GLY A 243 -21.40 10.03 7.94
C GLY A 243 -21.16 11.35 7.23
N GLN A 244 -22.06 12.32 7.45
CA GLN A 244 -21.89 13.69 6.95
C GLN A 244 -20.96 14.48 7.89
N GLY A 245 -19.65 14.36 7.67
CA GLY A 245 -18.59 15.30 8.10
C GLY A 245 -18.30 15.43 9.61
N LYS A 246 -19.26 15.14 10.50
CA LYS A 246 -19.07 15.28 11.96
C LYS A 246 -18.59 14.00 12.64
N GLU A 247 -18.92 12.84 12.10
CA GLU A 247 -18.50 11.55 12.64
C GLU A 247 -17.59 10.81 11.67
N ASP A 248 -16.43 10.40 12.16
CA ASP A 248 -15.45 9.60 11.42
C ASP A 248 -15.83 8.13 11.55
N LYS A 249 -16.96 7.79 10.96
CA LYS A 249 -17.47 6.42 10.90
C LYS A 249 -17.08 5.80 9.58
N TYR A 250 -16.56 4.58 9.65
CA TYR A 250 -16.22 3.76 8.50
C TYR A 250 -17.03 2.47 8.54
N ASP A 251 -17.39 1.98 7.36
CA ASP A 251 -18.08 0.72 7.20
C ASP A 251 -17.38 -0.13 6.15
N SER A 252 -17.50 -1.45 6.30
CA SER A 252 -16.89 -2.43 5.41
C SER A 252 -17.89 -2.76 4.32
N SER A 253 -17.57 -2.45 3.05
CA SER A 253 -18.44 -2.84 1.94
C SER A 253 -18.20 -4.29 1.54
N CYS A 254 -16.95 -4.72 1.57
CA CYS A 254 -16.55 -6.10 1.25
C CYS A 254 -15.09 -6.33 1.70
N TYR A 255 -14.67 -7.59 1.76
CA TYR A 255 -13.32 -8.01 2.13
C TYR A 255 -12.80 -9.10 1.18
N TRP A 256 -11.48 -9.27 1.12
CA TRP A 256 -10.85 -10.36 0.38
C TRP A 256 -10.29 -11.38 1.34
N THR A 257 -10.55 -12.65 1.08
CA THR A 257 -9.90 -13.77 1.77
C THR A 257 -8.71 -14.27 0.97
N PHE A 258 -7.96 -15.24 1.52
CA PHE A 258 -6.89 -15.86 0.75
C PHE A 258 -7.41 -16.89 -0.28
N GLU A 259 -8.65 -17.37 -0.09
CA GLU A 259 -9.32 -18.39 -0.92
C GLU A 259 -10.10 -17.73 -2.06
N ALA A 260 -10.70 -16.57 -1.82
CA ALA A 260 -11.47 -15.86 -2.83
C ALA A 260 -10.60 -14.94 -3.70
N GLU A 261 -10.80 -15.03 -5.01
CA GLU A 261 -10.24 -14.06 -5.97
C GLU A 261 -11.04 -12.75 -5.99
N ASN A 262 -12.31 -12.82 -5.61
CA ASN A 262 -13.27 -11.72 -5.63
C ASN A 262 -13.57 -11.20 -4.23
N CYS A 263 -14.20 -10.03 -4.18
CA CYS A 263 -14.63 -9.47 -2.91
C CYS A 263 -15.83 -10.25 -2.35
N GLU A 264 -15.75 -10.63 -1.08
CA GLU A 264 -16.85 -11.20 -0.31
C GLU A 264 -17.53 -10.08 0.48
N ALA A 265 -18.87 -10.03 0.51
CA ALA A 265 -19.60 -9.15 1.42
C ALA A 265 -20.17 -9.97 2.59
N ASP A 266 -20.28 -9.31 3.74
CA ASP A 266 -20.84 -9.92 4.95
C ASP A 266 -22.33 -10.29 4.78
N ASP A 267 -23.09 -9.47 4.03
CA ASP A 267 -24.50 -9.72 3.69
C ASP A 267 -24.94 -9.01 2.38
N ASP A 268 -26.14 -9.35 1.89
CA ASP A 268 -26.73 -8.75 0.69
C ASP A 268 -27.06 -7.25 0.85
N THR A 269 -27.30 -6.78 2.08
CA THR A 269 -27.65 -5.38 2.35
C THR A 269 -26.46 -4.45 2.20
N THR A 270 -25.26 -4.96 2.48
CA THR A 270 -23.98 -4.27 2.37
C THR A 270 -23.69 -3.89 0.91
N TRP A 271 -24.01 -4.79 -0.04
CA TRP A 271 -23.94 -4.49 -1.47
C TRP A 271 -24.90 -3.36 -1.88
N GLY A 272 -26.11 -3.33 -1.30
CA GLY A 272 -27.10 -2.30 -1.57
C GLY A 272 -26.60 -0.90 -1.22
N ARG A 273 -26.00 -0.75 -0.03
CA ARG A 273 -25.39 0.52 0.42
C ARG A 273 -24.25 0.95 -0.49
N PHE A 274 -23.35 0.02 -0.84
CA PHE A 274 -22.23 0.33 -1.73
C PHE A 274 -22.69 0.82 -3.11
N ARG A 275 -23.73 0.19 -3.70
CA ARG A 275 -24.28 0.65 -4.99
C ARG A 275 -24.84 2.07 -4.90
N GLN A 276 -25.55 2.40 -3.83
CA GLN A 276 -26.07 3.76 -3.61
C GLN A 276 -24.94 4.79 -3.55
N PHE A 277 -23.84 4.49 -2.85
CA PHE A 277 -22.66 5.37 -2.81
C PHE A 277 -21.97 5.49 -4.18
N ARG A 278 -21.83 4.39 -4.93
CA ARG A 278 -21.21 4.43 -6.27
C ARG A 278 -21.96 5.35 -7.22
N HIS A 279 -23.29 5.36 -7.16
CA HIS A 279 -24.11 6.28 -7.97
C HIS A 279 -23.94 7.76 -7.57
N GLN A 280 -23.51 8.06 -6.35
CA GLN A 280 -23.22 9.44 -5.93
C GLN A 280 -21.82 9.90 -6.34
N LEU A 281 -20.86 8.98 -6.47
CA LEU A 281 -19.45 9.30 -6.75
C LEU A 281 -19.09 9.34 -8.23
N VAL A 282 -19.86 8.68 -9.10
CA VAL A 282 -19.72 8.84 -10.55
C VAL A 282 -20.58 10.01 -10.97
N PRO A 283 -20.02 11.21 -11.27
CA PRO A 283 -20.80 12.26 -11.90
C PRO A 283 -21.39 11.68 -13.18
N THR A 284 -22.72 11.63 -13.27
CA THR A 284 -23.42 11.24 -14.49
C THR A 284 -22.91 12.15 -15.61
N PRO A 285 -22.46 11.61 -16.75
CA PRO A 285 -22.10 12.41 -17.92
C PRO A 285 -23.38 12.98 -18.58
N GLU A 286 -24.07 13.87 -17.88
CA GLU A 286 -25.24 14.66 -18.33
C GLU A 286 -25.04 16.07 -17.76
N ALA A 287 -24.93 17.18 -18.49
CA ALA A 287 -25.16 17.46 -19.89
C ALA A 287 -24.28 18.66 -20.32
N THR A 288 -23.26 18.44 -21.16
CA THR A 288 -22.58 19.51 -21.93
C THR A 288 -23.05 19.57 -23.40
N ASN A 289 -24.21 18.98 -23.71
CA ASN A 289 -24.87 19.15 -25.00
C ASN A 289 -25.98 20.21 -24.90
N ASN A 290 -25.57 21.48 -24.89
CA ASN A 290 -26.37 22.57 -25.44
C ASN A 290 -25.44 23.75 -25.77
N LYS A 291 -24.60 23.58 -26.79
CA LYS A 291 -24.12 24.72 -27.57
C LYS A 291 -25.07 24.92 -28.75
N PRO A 292 -25.71 26.08 -28.91
CA PRO A 292 -26.47 26.39 -30.11
C PRO A 292 -25.52 26.42 -31.30
N ASN A 293 -25.89 25.64 -32.30
CA ASN A 293 -25.27 25.59 -33.62
C ASN A 293 -25.30 27.00 -34.24
N ARG A 294 -24.14 27.67 -34.33
CA ARG A 294 -24.00 28.96 -35.01
C ARG A 294 -22.87 28.87 -36.04
N ASN A 295 -23.30 28.52 -37.25
CA ASN A 295 -22.86 29.03 -38.54
C ASN A 295 -21.41 28.86 -39.03
N GLN A 296 -21.40 28.45 -40.31
CA GLN A 296 -20.56 28.94 -41.41
C GLN A 296 -19.16 28.33 -41.59
N GLY A 297 -19.12 27.33 -42.46
CA GLY A 297 -18.47 27.45 -43.78
C GLY A 297 -17.02 27.91 -43.81
N SER A 298 -16.11 26.96 -43.99
CA SER A 298 -14.83 27.20 -44.65
C SER A 298 -14.49 25.99 -45.51
N PRO A 299 -14.03 26.18 -46.76
CA PRO A 299 -13.69 25.09 -47.66
C PRO A 299 -12.43 24.35 -47.18
N PRO A 300 -12.30 23.04 -47.50
CA PRO A 300 -11.16 22.25 -47.08
C PRO A 300 -9.87 22.70 -47.80
N PRO A 301 -8.73 22.79 -47.10
CA PRO A 301 -7.44 22.96 -47.76
C PRO A 301 -7.04 21.68 -48.50
N ALA A 302 -6.33 21.88 -49.61
CA ALA A 302 -5.87 20.86 -50.53
C ALA A 302 -5.00 19.79 -49.84
N LYS A 303 -5.18 18.54 -50.27
CA LYS A 303 -4.38 17.37 -49.87
C LYS A 303 -2.91 17.61 -50.22
N GLN A 304 -2.05 17.64 -49.20
CA GLN A 304 -0.62 17.47 -49.38
C GLN A 304 -0.30 15.97 -49.30
N ASP A 305 0.43 15.48 -50.30
CA ASP A 305 0.88 14.09 -50.38
C ASP A 305 1.89 13.76 -49.27
N PRO A 306 1.88 12.53 -48.73
CA PRO A 306 2.85 12.11 -47.72
C PRO A 306 4.26 11.95 -48.34
N PRO A 307 5.33 12.36 -47.62
CA PRO A 307 6.69 12.12 -48.07
C PRO A 307 7.02 10.62 -48.03
N LYS A 308 7.65 10.13 -49.11
CA LYS A 308 8.15 8.76 -49.26
C LYS A 308 9.15 8.41 -48.15
N PRO A 309 9.11 7.18 -47.60
CA PRO A 309 10.11 6.71 -46.65
C PRO A 309 11.45 6.45 -47.37
N GLN A 310 12.52 7.11 -46.91
CA GLN A 310 13.90 6.79 -47.26
C GLN A 310 14.33 5.53 -46.47
N GLN A 311 14.51 4.42 -47.17
CA GLN A 311 15.14 3.21 -46.63
C GLN A 311 16.66 3.35 -46.69
N GLY A 312 17.26 3.80 -45.58
CA GLY A 312 18.71 3.79 -45.37
C GLY A 312 19.10 2.67 -44.40
N GLY A 313 19.40 1.48 -44.92
CA GLY A 313 19.92 0.37 -44.13
C GLY A 313 21.40 0.54 -43.80
N LYS A 314 21.77 0.56 -42.51
CA LYS A 314 23.13 0.26 -42.05
C LYS A 314 23.09 -0.88 -41.03
N LYS A 315 23.69 -2.00 -41.43
CA LYS A 315 23.97 -3.19 -40.62
C LYS A 315 24.94 -2.83 -39.50
N ILE A 316 24.55 -3.06 -38.25
CA ILE A 316 25.48 -3.12 -37.11
C ILE A 316 25.65 -4.60 -36.76
N LYS A 317 26.84 -5.15 -37.03
CA LYS A 317 27.27 -6.46 -36.55
C LYS A 317 27.73 -6.31 -35.10
N PHE A 318 27.12 -7.05 -34.19
CA PHE A 318 27.63 -7.23 -32.83
C PHE A 318 28.59 -8.44 -32.79
N PRO A 319 29.74 -8.34 -32.11
CA PRO A 319 30.64 -9.48 -31.91
C PRO A 319 30.03 -10.47 -30.91
N GLN A 320 30.08 -11.75 -31.29
CA GLN A 320 29.75 -12.87 -30.40
C GLN A 320 30.83 -12.99 -29.33
N GLY A 321 30.48 -12.65 -28.09
CA GLY A 321 31.30 -12.88 -26.90
C GLY A 321 31.18 -14.33 -26.43
N THR A 322 32.34 -14.93 -26.22
CA THR A 322 32.60 -16.29 -25.75
C THR A 322 31.97 -16.60 -24.38
N THR A 323 31.39 -17.80 -24.28
CA THR A 323 30.80 -18.39 -23.08
C THR A 323 31.89 -18.85 -22.08
N GLY A 324 32.08 -18.09 -21.00
CA GLY A 324 32.84 -18.53 -19.83
C GLY A 324 31.97 -19.35 -18.88
N LYS A 325 32.36 -20.60 -18.62
CA LYS A 325 31.77 -21.50 -17.61
C LYS A 325 31.90 -20.90 -16.21
N ALA A 326 30.78 -20.58 -15.56
CA ALA A 326 30.72 -20.25 -14.14
C ALA A 326 30.41 -21.50 -13.32
N GLY A 327 31.26 -21.78 -12.32
CA GLY A 327 31.12 -22.89 -11.39
C GLY A 327 29.82 -22.80 -10.56
N GLN A 328 29.12 -23.92 -10.49
CA GLN A 328 27.92 -24.10 -9.66
C GLN A 328 28.32 -24.23 -8.19
N GLY A 329 28.39 -23.10 -7.49
CA GLY A 329 28.33 -23.05 -6.03
C GLY A 329 26.87 -22.93 -5.58
N GLY A 330 26.17 -24.06 -5.48
CA GLY A 330 24.78 -24.12 -5.06
C GLY A 330 24.61 -23.81 -3.58
N LYS A 331 24.52 -22.52 -3.20
CA LYS A 331 23.91 -22.12 -1.93
C LYS A 331 22.39 -22.22 -2.08
N THR A 332 21.80 -23.27 -1.53
CA THR A 332 20.35 -23.37 -1.31
C THR A 332 19.92 -22.13 -0.51
N LYS A 333 18.98 -21.35 -1.07
CA LYS A 333 18.41 -20.20 -0.37
C LYS A 333 17.28 -20.71 0.52
N PRO A 334 17.14 -20.21 1.76
CA PRO A 334 16.17 -20.70 2.72
C PRO A 334 14.75 -20.60 2.19
N ASP A 335 13.95 -21.63 2.44
CA ASP A 335 12.53 -21.66 2.10
C ASP A 335 11.81 -20.63 2.99
N TRP A 336 10.85 -19.88 2.43
CA TRP A 336 10.04 -18.96 3.22
C TRP A 336 9.29 -19.68 4.35
N ARG A 337 8.98 -20.98 4.18
CA ARG A 337 8.42 -21.82 5.25
C ARG A 337 9.35 -21.95 6.47
N GLU A 338 10.66 -21.88 6.27
CA GLU A 338 11.64 -21.89 7.36
C GLU A 338 11.72 -20.54 8.08
N LEU A 339 11.49 -19.43 7.37
CA LEU A 339 11.52 -18.07 7.94
C LEU A 339 10.31 -17.74 8.82
N ILE A 340 9.17 -18.38 8.61
CA ILE A 340 7.96 -18.17 9.42
C ILE A 340 7.89 -19.04 10.67
N GLY A 341 8.87 -19.94 10.88
CA GLY A 341 8.90 -20.86 12.01
C GLY A 341 7.62 -21.69 12.09
N THR A 342 7.59 -22.85 11.46
CA THR A 342 6.50 -23.81 11.68
C THR A 342 6.59 -24.31 13.13
N GLY A 343 6.05 -23.54 14.06
CA GLY A 343 5.80 -23.98 15.41
C GLY A 343 4.78 -25.11 15.33
N SER A 344 5.26 -26.35 15.44
CA SER A 344 4.41 -27.51 15.73
C SER A 344 3.60 -27.18 16.98
N ARG A 345 2.28 -27.19 16.84
CA ARG A 345 1.35 -27.09 17.98
C ARG A 345 1.35 -28.38 18.78
#